data_AF-A0A164EGD3-F1
#
_entry.id   AF-A0A164EGD3-F1
#
_cell.length_a   1.000
_cell.length_b   1.000
_cell.length_c   1.000
_cell.angle_alpha   90.00
_cell.angle_beta   90.00
_cell.angle_gamma   90.00
#
_symmetry.space_group_name_H-M   'P 1'
#
loop_
_entity.id
_entity.type
_entity.pdbx_description
1 polymer ?
#
loop_
_entity_poly.entity_id
_entity_poly.type
_entity_poly.pdbx_seq_one_letter_code
_entity_poly.pdbx_strand_id
1 'polypeptide(L)'
;RSIVIFCKFIKDVNLVHQRLKSSIPELKENNRLHRYTRDYVKFVFEGTELDIGHVIVATNLAGRGTDIKISQKLRENGGLHVCLSYFPENERIEEQAMGRAARN
;
A
#
# COMPACT_ATOMS: atom_id res chain seq x y z
N ARG A 1 7.60 -9.60 -5.67
CA ARG A 1 7.03 -8.23 -5.62
C ARG A 1 6.16 -8.04 -4.37
N SER A 2 5.91 -6.78 -4.01
CA SER A 2 4.89 -6.34 -3.06
C SER A 2 4.01 -5.31 -3.74
N ILE A 3 2.81 -5.04 -3.22
CA ILE A 3 1.83 -4.15 -3.87
C ILE A 3 1.21 -3.18 -2.86
N VAL A 4 1.02 -1.94 -3.28
CA VAL A 4 0.15 -0.95 -2.63
C VAL A 4 -1.05 -0.64 -3.53
N ILE A 5 -2.25 -0.75 -2.96
CA ILE A 5 -3.52 -0.48 -3.61
C ILE A 5 -4.11 0.77 -2.96
N PHE A 6 -4.14 1.86 -3.73
CA PHE A 6 -4.75 3.11 -3.31
C PHE A 6 -6.22 3.17 -3.72
N CYS A 7 -7.06 3.47 -2.73
CA CYS A 7 -8.50 3.61 -2.88
C CYS A 7 -8.95 5.05 -2.67
N LYS A 8 -10.06 5.43 -3.29
CA LYS A 8 -10.64 6.78 -3.18
C LYS A 8 -11.16 7.05 -1.77
N PHE A 9 -11.90 6.10 -1.19
CA PHE A 9 -12.52 6.26 0.13
C PHE A 9 -12.10 5.17 1.14
N ILE A 10 -12.23 5.48 2.43
CA ILE A 10 -11.95 4.54 3.53
C ILE A 10 -12.86 3.30 3.45
N LYS A 11 -14.11 3.46 3.01
CA LYS A 11 -15.04 2.33 2.79
C LYS A 11 -14.49 1.32 1.77
N ASP A 12 -13.82 1.81 0.73
CA ASP A 12 -13.26 0.97 -0.33
C ASP A 12 -12.03 0.23 0.18
N VAL A 13 -11.18 0.91 0.97
CA VAL A 13 -10.06 0.28 1.68
C VAL A 13 -10.55 -0.89 2.54
N ASN A 14 -11.60 -0.67 3.33
CA ASN A 14 -12.18 -1.70 4.18
C ASN A 14 -12.74 -2.85 3.36
N LEU A 15 -13.46 -2.56 2.27
CA LEU A 15 -14.02 -3.58 1.39
C LEU A 15 -12.94 -4.45 0.75
N VAL A 16 -11.94 -3.82 0.11
CA VAL A 16 -10.83 -4.52 -0.54
C VAL A 16 -10.04 -5.34 0.47
N HIS A 17 -9.72 -4.77 1.63
CA HIS A 17 -9.01 -5.48 2.68
C HIS A 17 -9.78 -6.71 3.18
N GLN A 18 -11.09 -6.61 3.43
CA GLN A 18 -11.88 -7.77 3.84
C GLN A 18 -11.97 -8.82 2.74
N ARG A 19 -12.14 -8.42 1.48
CA ARG A 19 -12.15 -9.34 0.34
C ARG A 19 -10.83 -10.09 0.21
N LEU A 20 -9.70 -9.40 0.28
CA LEU A 20 -8.37 -10.03 0.23
C LEU A 20 -8.17 -10.99 1.41
N LYS A 21 -8.59 -10.59 2.61
CA LYS A 21 -8.51 -11.41 3.82
C LYS A 21 -9.31 -12.72 3.70
N SER A 22 -10.47 -12.68 3.06
CA SER A 22 -11.33 -13.86 2.86
C SER A 22 -10.90 -14.72 1.68
N SER A 23 -10.44 -14.11 0.59
CA SER A 23 -10.08 -14.83 -0.63
C SER A 23 -8.65 -15.37 -0.62
N ILE A 24 -7.75 -14.78 0.18
CA ILE A 24 -6.34 -15.17 0.30
C ILE A 24 -5.95 -15.21 1.79
N PRO A 25 -6.39 -16.23 2.53
CA PRO A 25 -6.15 -16.34 3.98
C PRO A 25 -4.67 -16.29 4.36
N GLU A 26 -3.78 -16.77 3.48
CA GLU A 26 -2.33 -16.82 3.70
C GLU A 26 -1.73 -15.43 3.89
N LEU A 27 -2.33 -14.39 3.30
CA LEU A 27 -1.88 -13.01 3.52
C LEU A 27 -2.12 -12.56 4.95
N LYS A 28 -3.20 -13.03 5.59
CA LYS A 28 -3.50 -12.72 6.98
C LYS A 28 -2.64 -13.57 7.91
N GLU A 29 -2.55 -14.87 7.65
CA GLU A 29 -1.78 -15.81 8.48
C GLU A 29 -0.30 -15.45 8.54
N ASN A 30 0.27 -15.01 7.42
CA ASN A 30 1.66 -14.56 7.34
C ASN A 30 1.87 -13.08 7.71
N ASN A 31 0.84 -12.38 8.21
CA ASN A 31 0.89 -10.96 8.54
C ASN A 31 1.37 -10.04 7.39
N ARG A 32 0.93 -10.36 6.16
CA ARG A 32 1.29 -9.67 4.90
C ARG A 32 0.22 -8.75 4.35
N LEU A 33 -0.97 -8.69 4.97
CA LEU A 33 -2.05 -7.78 4.59
C LEU A 33 -2.13 -6.60 5.56
N HIS A 34 -1.98 -5.39 5.01
CA HIS A 34 -1.88 -4.14 5.78
C HIS A 34 -2.93 -3.14 5.33
N ARG A 35 -3.46 -2.37 6.29
CA ARG A 35 -4.40 -1.28 6.05
C ARG A 35 -3.79 0.04 6.48
N TYR A 36 -3.94 1.08 5.66
CA TYR A 36 -3.42 2.41 5.99
C TYR A 36 -4.41 3.53 5.65
N THR A 37 -5.01 4.13 6.69
CA THR A 37 -6.03 5.18 6.60
C THR A 37 -5.66 6.36 7.50
N ARG A 38 -6.28 7.53 7.28
CA ARG A 38 -5.99 8.78 7.99
C ARG A 38 -6.26 8.70 9.51
N ASP A 39 -7.16 7.83 9.92
CA ASP A 39 -7.57 7.69 11.33
C ASP A 39 -6.57 6.82 12.10
N TYR A 40 -5.48 7.45 12.55
CA TYR A 40 -4.59 7.04 13.67
C TYR A 40 -3.95 5.64 13.65
N VAL A 41 -3.76 5.02 12.49
CA VAL A 41 -2.93 3.81 12.40
C VAL A 41 -1.55 4.23 11.90
N LYS A 42 -0.55 4.17 12.79
CA LYS A 42 0.86 4.29 12.40
C LYS A 42 1.12 3.27 11.29
N PHE A 43 1.66 3.72 10.16
CA PHE A 43 1.97 2.79 9.08
C PHE A 43 2.96 1.75 9.61
N VAL A 44 2.67 0.46 9.41
CA VAL A 44 3.45 -0.65 9.99
C VAL A 44 4.93 -0.55 9.61
N PHE A 45 5.22 0.06 8.46
CA PHE A 45 6.57 0.23 7.93
C PHE A 45 7.13 1.65 8.10
N GLU A 46 6.53 2.49 8.96
CA GLU A 46 7.10 3.80 9.25
C GLU A 46 8.43 3.64 10.00
N GLY A 47 9.53 3.99 9.33
CA GLY A 47 10.89 3.84 9.86
C GLY A 47 11.52 2.46 9.66
N THR A 48 10.84 1.55 8.95
CA THR A 48 11.38 0.24 8.56
C THR A 48 11.23 0.01 7.06
N GLU A 49 11.79 -1.09 6.56
CA GLU A 49 11.75 -1.45 5.14
C GLU A 49 10.66 -2.50 4.85
N LEU A 50 9.96 -2.32 3.74
CA LEU A 50 8.99 -3.27 3.21
C LEU A 50 9.72 -4.45 2.53
N ASP A 51 9.38 -5.68 2.93
CA ASP A 51 9.88 -6.90 2.30
C ASP A 51 8.91 -7.46 1.25
N ILE A 52 9.29 -8.56 0.61
CA ILE A 52 8.55 -9.23 -0.47
C ILE A 52 7.23 -9.86 -0.01
N GLY A 53 6.22 -9.82 -0.88
CA GLY A 53 4.95 -10.52 -0.67
C GLY A 53 3.94 -9.77 0.19
N HIS A 54 4.19 -8.49 0.48
CA HIS A 54 3.26 -7.66 1.25
C HIS A 54 2.21 -7.01 0.35
N VAL A 55 0.99 -6.87 0.89
CA VAL A 55 -0.15 -6.19 0.28
C VAL A 55 -0.60 -5.08 1.21
N ILE A 56 -0.57 -3.84 0.74
CA ILE A 56 -1.01 -2.66 1.49
C ILE A 56 -2.25 -2.09 0.81
N VAL A 57 -3.32 -1.87 1.55
CA VAL A 57 -4.53 -1.19 1.07
C VAL A 57 -4.65 0.15 1.79
N ALA A 58 -4.61 1.25 1.03
CA ALA A 58 -4.52 2.60 1.59
C ALA A 58 -5.46 3.59 0.91
N THR A 59 -5.72 4.74 1.55
CA THR A 59 -6.25 5.92 0.84
C THR A 59 -5.11 6.81 0.36
N ASN A 60 -5.33 7.58 -0.72
CA ASN A 60 -4.33 8.55 -1.20
C ASN A 60 -3.89 9.54 -0.11
N LEU A 61 -4.82 9.94 0.76
CA LEU A 61 -4.55 10.90 1.82
C LEU A 61 -3.76 10.31 3.00
N ALA A 62 -3.85 8.99 3.24
CA ALA A 62 -3.22 8.36 4.40
C ALA A 62 -1.69 8.50 4.39
N GLY A 63 -1.03 8.29 3.25
CA GLY A 63 0.44 8.34 3.17
C GLY A 63 1.05 9.71 2.88
N ARG A 64 0.33 10.82 3.12
CA ARG A 64 0.87 12.15 2.84
C ARG A 64 2.03 12.40 3.79
N GLY A 65 3.25 12.32 3.25
CA GLY A 65 4.50 12.46 4.02
C GLY A 65 5.13 11.13 4.45
N THR A 66 4.55 9.99 4.08
CA THR A 66 5.12 8.66 4.37
C THR A 66 5.81 8.12 3.13
N ASP A 67 7.12 7.92 3.27
CA ASP A 67 7.95 7.27 2.27
C ASP A 67 7.98 5.76 2.54
N ILE A 68 7.51 4.95 1.60
CA ILE A 68 7.53 3.49 1.74
C ILE A 68 8.89 2.99 1.28
N LYS A 69 9.81 2.89 2.23
CA LYS A 69 11.13 2.30 2.01
C LYS A 69 10.99 0.82 1.69
N ILE A 70 11.70 0.36 0.67
CA ILE A 70 11.69 -1.04 0.24
C ILE A 70 13.05 -1.68 0.56
N SER A 71 13.02 -2.95 0.97
CA SER A 71 14.24 -3.71 1.19
C SER A 71 14.97 -4.02 -0.12
N GLN A 72 16.28 -4.30 -0.01
CA GLN A 72 17.09 -4.73 -1.16
C GLN A 72 16.49 -5.95 -1.86
N LYS A 73 16.00 -6.93 -1.09
CA LYS A 73 15.34 -8.13 -1.61
C LYS A 73 14.07 -7.80 -2.39
N LEU A 74 13.27 -6.84 -1.93
CA LEU A 74 12.10 -6.38 -2.65
C LEU A 74 12.48 -5.66 -3.94
N ARG A 75 13.51 -4.80 -3.90
CA ARG A 75 14.05 -4.11 -5.08
C ARG A 75 14.48 -5.10 -6.16
N GLU A 76 15.25 -6.13 -5.80
CA GLU A 76 15.68 -7.20 -6.71
C GLU A 76 14.51 -8.04 -7.23
N ASN A 77 13.46 -8.22 -6.42
CA ASN A 77 12.23 -8.93 -6.78
C ASN A 77 11.20 -8.05 -7.52
N GLY A 78 11.65 -7.00 -8.22
CA GLY A 78 10.82 -6.14 -9.07
C GLY A 78 10.10 -5.00 -8.35
N GLY A 79 10.47 -4.69 -7.11
CA GLY A 79 10.02 -3.52 -6.37
C GLY A 79 8.57 -3.55 -5.86
N LEU A 80 8.10 -2.37 -5.47
CA LEU A 80 6.74 -2.12 -5.02
C LEU A 80 5.86 -1.72 -6.21
N HIS A 81 4.84 -2.53 -6.48
CA HIS A 81 3.83 -2.19 -7.48
C HIS A 81 2.80 -1.22 -6.89
N VAL A 82 2.48 -0.17 -7.63
CA VAL A 82 1.45 0.82 -7.25
C VAL A 82 0.22 0.57 -8.11
N CYS A 83 -0.94 0.44 -7.46
CA CYS A 83 -2.23 0.26 -8.11
C CYS A 83 -3.22 1.31 -7.59
N LEU A 84 -3.87 2.02 -8.50
CA LEU A 84 -5.01 2.89 -8.19
C LEU A 84 -6.30 2.10 -8.50
N SER A 85 -7.17 1.92 -7.50
CA SER A 85 -8.45 1.22 -7.68
C SER A 85 -9.57 2.11 -8.23
N TYR A 86 -9.23 3.34 -8.64
CA TYR A 86 -10.16 4.35 -9.10
C TYR A 86 -9.48 5.26 -10.12
N PHE A 87 -10.28 5.93 -10.94
CA PHE A 87 -9.78 6.94 -11.87
C PHE A 87 -9.48 8.25 -11.13
N PRO A 88 -8.23 8.75 -11.17
CA PRO A 88 -7.86 10.03 -10.58
C PRO A 88 -8.61 11.17 -11.26
N GLU A 89 -8.94 12.22 -10.49
CA GLU A 89 -9.55 13.43 -11.04
C GLU A 89 -8.53 14.31 -11.78
N ASN A 90 -7.24 14.07 -11.57
CA ASN A 90 -6.14 14.74 -12.27
C ASN A 90 -4.84 13.92 -12.15
N GLU A 91 -3.89 14.22 -13.04
CA GLU A 91 -2.55 13.61 -13.10
C GLU A 91 -1.76 13.78 -11.80
N ARG A 92 -1.90 14.93 -11.11
CA ARG A 92 -1.21 15.19 -9.85
C ARG A 92 -1.53 14.15 -8.76
N ILE A 93 -2.74 13.59 -8.73
CA ILE A 93 -3.11 12.54 -7.77
C ILE A 93 -2.36 11.24 -8.09
N GLU A 94 -2.17 10.92 -9.37
CA GLU A 94 -1.42 9.76 -9.84
C GLU A 94 0.07 9.91 -9.56
N GLU A 95 0.67 11.04 -9.92
CA GLU A 95 2.07 11.36 -9.63
C GLU A 95 2.38 11.28 -8.13
N GLN A 96 1.47 11.75 -7.27
CA GLN A 96 1.63 11.66 -5.83
C GLN A 96 1.58 10.22 -5.31
N ALA A 97 0.78 9.36 -5.91
CA ALA A 97 0.69 7.95 -5.54
C ALA A 97 1.96 7.20 -5.99
N MET A 98 2.39 7.41 -7.23
CA MET A 98 3.61 6.84 -7.80
C MET A 98 4.85 7.31 -7.03
N GLY A 99 4.92 8.60 -6.72
CA GLY A 99 6.03 9.19 -5.99
C GLY A 99 6.17 8.75 -4.53
N ARG A 100 5.29 7.91 -4.00
CA ARG A 100 5.39 7.34 -2.64
C ARG A 100 6.02 5.96 -2.59
N ALA A 101 6.20 5.33 -3.74
CA ALA A 101 6.88 4.05 -3.84
C ALA A 101 8.35 4.28 -4.19
N ALA A 102 9.24 3.62 -3.44
CA ALA A 102 10.64 3.44 -3.82
C ALA A 102 11.41 4.75 -4.09
N ARG A 103 11.32 5.73 -3.19
CA ARG A 103 12.36 6.78 -3.12
C ARG A 103 13.61 6.11 -2.54
N ASN A 104 14.67 6.09 -3.35
CA ASN A 104 15.99 5.47 -3.13
C ASN A 104 16.29 4.94 -1.72
#